data_AF-A0A517XM63-F1
#
_entry.id   AF-A0A517XM63-F1
#
_cell.length_a   1.000
_cell.length_b   1.000
_cell.length_c   1.000
_cell.angle_alpha   90.00
_cell.angle_beta   90.00
_cell.angle_gamma   90.00
#
_symmetry.space_group_name_H-M   'P 1'
#
loop_
_entity.id
_entity.type
_entity.pdbx_description
1 polymer ?
#
loop_
_entity_poly.entity_id
_entity_poly.type
_entity_poly.pdbx_seq_one_letter_code
_entity_poly.pdbx_strand_id
1 'polypeptide(L)'
;MDAYPAEVEAMMKRLAGWLSEKDRRRYAAVEAAKLGHGGVEYIARLLACDPKTIRQGLQDLEQPDDPADGRVRKKGADVAR
;
A
#
# COMPACT_ATOMS: atom_id res chain seq x y z
N MET A 1 -4.58 -4.14 20.04
CA MET A 1 -4.73 -4.33 18.58
C MET A 1 -5.60 -5.55 18.40
N ASP A 2 -6.72 -5.39 17.71
CA ASP A 2 -7.58 -6.52 17.35
C ASP A 2 -7.26 -6.91 15.91
N ALA A 3 -6.89 -8.18 15.70
CA ALA A 3 -6.61 -8.69 14.36
C ALA A 3 -7.91 -8.78 13.54
N TYR A 4 -7.77 -8.75 12.21
CA TYR A 4 -8.91 -8.99 11.34
C TYR A 4 -9.38 -10.44 11.44
N PRO A 5 -10.68 -10.72 11.26
CA PRO A 5 -11.18 -12.07 11.07
C PRO A 5 -10.47 -12.77 9.90
N ALA A 6 -10.28 -14.09 10.00
CA ALA A 6 -9.54 -14.87 9.00
C ALA A 6 -10.12 -14.74 7.57
N GLU A 7 -11.44 -14.58 7.45
CA GLU A 7 -12.10 -14.33 6.16
C GLU A 7 -11.66 -13.00 5.54
N VAL A 8 -11.55 -11.95 6.36
CA VAL A 8 -11.10 -10.63 5.93
C VAL A 8 -9.63 -10.69 5.56
N GLU A 9 -8.79 -11.33 6.37
CA GLU A 9 -7.37 -11.55 6.04
C GLU A 9 -7.17 -12.22 4.66
N ALA A 10 -8.01 -13.21 4.33
CA ALA A 10 -7.96 -13.88 3.04
C ALA A 10 -8.37 -12.94 1.89
N MET A 11 -9.40 -12.10 2.09
CA MET A 11 -9.81 -11.09 1.11
C MET A 11 -8.73 -10.03 0.90
N MET A 12 -8.09 -9.56 1.98
CA MET A 12 -7.00 -8.58 1.94
C MET A 12 -5.81 -9.12 1.15
N LYS A 13 -5.42 -10.38 1.38
CA LYS A 13 -4.35 -11.05 0.63
C LYS A 13 -4.65 -11.13 -0.87
N ARG A 14 -5.88 -11.50 -1.24
CA ARG A 14 -6.30 -11.56 -2.66
C ARG A 14 -6.24 -10.19 -3.31
N LEU A 15 -6.81 -9.18 -2.65
CA LEU A 15 -6.79 -7.80 -3.16
C LEU A 15 -5.36 -7.30 -3.34
N ALA A 16 -4.50 -7.49 -2.34
CA ALA A 16 -3.09 -7.10 -2.41
C ALA A 16 -2.33 -7.77 -3.57
N GLY A 17 -2.74 -8.98 -3.98
CA GLY A 17 -2.20 -9.67 -5.15
C GLY A 17 -2.62 -9.07 -6.50
N TRP A 18 -3.72 -8.31 -6.54
CA TRP A 18 -4.19 -7.61 -7.75
C TRP A 18 -3.64 -6.19 -7.87
N LEU A 19 -3.13 -5.63 -6.77
CA LEU A 19 -2.61 -4.27 -6.73
C LEU A 19 -1.18 -4.19 -7.29
N SER A 20 -0.87 -3.06 -7.91
CA SER A 20 0.53 -2.69 -8.19
C SER A 20 1.31 -2.59 -6.87
N GLU A 21 2.64 -2.69 -6.92
CA GLU A 21 3.47 -2.53 -5.70
C GLU A 21 3.20 -1.19 -5.00
N LYS A 22 2.99 -0.14 -5.77
CA LYS A 22 2.69 1.21 -5.29
C LYS A 22 1.34 1.27 -4.56
N ASP A 23 0.30 0.69 -5.14
CA ASP A 23 -1.03 0.70 -4.54
C ASP A 23 -1.11 -0.25 -3.36
N ARG A 24 -0.40 -1.39 -3.43
CA ARG A 24 -0.25 -2.32 -2.31
C ARG A 24 0.39 -1.64 -1.10
N ARG A 25 1.42 -0.83 -1.30
CA ARG A 25 2.06 -0.05 -0.21
C ARG A 25 1.09 0.91 0.47
N ARG A 26 0.31 1.67 -0.31
CA ARG A 26 -0.66 2.62 0.22
C ARG A 26 -1.81 1.92 0.93
N TYR A 27 -2.30 0.84 0.33
CA TYR A 27 -3.31 -0.02 0.94
C TYR A 27 -2.82 -0.55 2.30
N ALA A 28 -1.62 -1.14 2.36
CA ALA A 28 -1.03 -1.63 3.60
C ALA A 28 -0.88 -0.53 4.66
N ALA A 29 -0.52 0.69 4.27
CA ALA A 29 -0.45 1.84 5.17
C ALA A 29 -1.82 2.20 5.77
N VAL A 30 -2.86 2.31 4.94
CA VAL A 30 -4.24 2.58 5.41
C VAL A 30 -4.72 1.49 6.37
N GLU A 31 -4.48 0.22 6.06
CA GLU A 31 -4.89 -0.89 6.93
C GLU A 31 -4.12 -0.90 8.26
N ALA A 32 -2.82 -0.56 8.23
CA ALA A 32 -2.03 -0.45 9.46
C ALA A 32 -2.50 0.72 10.35
N ALA A 33 -2.90 1.86 9.75
CA ALA A 33 -3.39 3.02 10.48
C ALA A 33 -4.65 2.71 11.31
N LYS A 34 -5.55 1.85 10.80
CA LYS A 34 -6.78 1.44 11.50
C LYS A 34 -6.52 0.66 12.79
N LEU A 35 -5.38 -0.04 12.86
CA LEU A 35 -5.07 -1.01 13.91
C LEU A 35 -4.21 -0.43 15.05
N GLY A 36 -3.67 0.78 14.86
CA GLY A 36 -2.86 1.49 15.86
C GLY A 36 -1.53 0.80 16.16
N HIS A 37 -1.16 0.73 17.44
CA HIS A 37 0.14 0.17 17.86
C HIS A 37 0.25 -1.33 17.53
N GLY A 38 1.28 -1.72 16.77
CA GLY A 38 1.50 -3.09 16.28
C GLY A 38 0.78 -3.42 14.96
N GLY A 39 -0.05 -2.51 14.44
CA GLY A 39 -0.74 -2.66 13.15
C GLY A 39 0.23 -2.79 11.97
N VAL A 40 1.35 -2.05 12.01
CA VAL A 40 2.39 -2.11 10.96
C VAL A 40 2.99 -3.51 10.86
N GLU A 41 3.42 -4.09 11.98
CA GLU A 41 4.05 -5.41 12.02
C GLU A 41 3.06 -6.53 11.67
N TYR A 42 1.79 -6.37 12.01
CA TYR A 42 0.75 -7.30 11.62
C TYR A 42 0.48 -7.25 10.11
N ILE A 43 0.22 -6.06 9.55
CA ILE A 43 -0.07 -5.91 8.12
C ILE A 43 1.15 -6.27 7.26
N ALA A 44 2.37 -5.97 7.72
CA ALA A 44 3.61 -6.38 7.08
C ALA A 44 3.66 -7.91 6.88
N ARG A 45 3.35 -8.66 7.94
CA ARG A 45 3.28 -10.13 7.88
C ARG A 45 2.12 -10.62 7.01
N LEU A 46 0.95 -9.99 7.13
CA LEU A 46 -0.25 -10.39 6.40
C LEU A 46 -0.11 -10.23 4.88
N LEU A 47 0.46 -9.11 4.45
CA LEU A 47 0.58 -8.73 3.04
C LEU A 47 2.00 -8.92 2.47
N ALA A 48 2.89 -9.58 3.22
CA ALA A 48 4.30 -9.80 2.86
C ALA A 48 5.03 -8.52 2.40
N CYS A 49 4.79 -7.41 3.11
CA CYS A 49 5.39 -6.11 2.84
C CYS A 49 6.41 -5.75 3.93
N ASP A 50 7.47 -5.01 3.57
CA ASP A 50 8.42 -4.51 4.55
C ASP A 50 7.73 -3.49 5.50
N PRO A 51 7.85 -3.61 6.82
CA PRO A 51 7.35 -2.62 7.77
C PRO A 51 7.77 -1.17 7.45
N LYS A 52 8.99 -0.96 6.92
CA LYS A 52 9.48 0.34 6.48
C LYS A 52 8.66 0.89 5.30
N THR A 53 8.28 0.02 4.37
CA THR A 53 7.44 0.36 3.22
C THR A 53 6.05 0.84 3.67
N ILE A 54 5.49 0.22 4.70
CA ILE A 54 4.22 0.63 5.30
C ILE A 54 4.36 1.97 6.02
N ARG A 55 5.42 2.17 6.82
CA ARG A 55 5.69 3.46 7.50
C ARG A 55 5.91 4.60 6.51
N GLN A 56 6.63 4.36 5.41
CA GLN A 56 6.76 5.34 4.34
C GLN A 56 5.41 5.61 3.67
N GLY A 57 4.60 4.58 3.44
CA GLY A 57 3.26 4.74 2.90
C GLY A 57 2.34 5.60 3.80
N LEU A 58 2.47 5.50 5.13
CA LEU A 58 1.77 6.37 6.08
C LEU A 58 2.21 7.83 5.93
N GLN A 59 3.51 8.08 5.91
CA GLN A 59 4.07 9.44 5.71
C GLN A 59 3.69 10.04 4.36
N ASP A 60 3.60 9.21 3.31
CA ASP A 60 3.18 9.65 1.98
C ASP A 60 1.68 9.99 1.93
N LEU A 61 0.85 9.35 2.77
CA LEU A 61 -0.60 9.61 2.88
C LEU A 61 -0.92 10.80 3.80
N GLU A 62 -0.02 11.15 4.71
CA GLU A 62 -0.11 12.37 5.52
C GLU A 62 0.22 13.64 4.72
N GLN A 63 0.88 13.49 3.56
CA GLN A 63 1.14 14.61 2.65
C GLN A 63 -0.09 14.88 1.77
N PRO A 64 -0.54 16.15 1.65
CA PRO A 64 -1.75 16.50 0.90
C PRO A 64 -1.60 16.34 -0.62
N ASP A 65 -0.37 16.36 -1.15
CA ASP A 65 -0.09 16.17 -2.57
C ASP A 65 0.20 14.70 -2.86
N ASP A 66 -0.38 14.12 -3.92
CA ASP A 66 0.00 12.76 -4.36
C ASP A 66 1.45 12.79 -4.86
N PRO A 67 2.43 12.16 -4.17
CA PRO A 67 3.83 12.16 -4.60
C PRO A 67 4.04 11.41 -5.92
N ALA A 68 2.99 10.81 -6.50
CA ALA A 68 3.01 10.19 -7.81
C ALA A 68 2.43 11.03 -8.95
N ASP A 69 1.77 12.15 -8.65
CA ASP A 69 1.22 13.03 -9.69
C ASP A 69 2.34 13.61 -10.57
N GLY A 70 3.53 13.83 -9.99
CA GLY A 70 4.73 14.28 -10.71
C GLY A 70 5.53 13.18 -11.44
N ARG A 71 5.15 11.89 -11.36
CA ARG A 71 5.91 10.76 -11.96
C ARG A 71 5.12 9.94 -12.97
N VAL A 72 3.97 10.43 -13.44
CA VAL A 72 3.31 9.85 -14.62
C VAL A 72 4.18 10.16 -15.84
N ARG A 73 5.05 9.22 -16.20
CA ARG A 73 5.81 9.28 -17.44
C ARG A 73 4.81 9.40 -18.60
N LYS A 74 4.75 10.54 -19.28
CA LYS A 74 4.09 10.63 -20.59
C LYS A 74 4.74 9.55 -21.46
N LYS A 75 3.94 8.58 -21.92
CA LYS A 75 4.36 7.63 -22.96
C LYS A 75 4.92 8.48 -24.11
N GLY A 76 6.18 8.24 -24.46
CA GLY A 76 6.85 8.98 -25.53
C GLY A 76 6.00 8.95 -26.78
N ALA A 77 5.84 10.12 -27.39
CA ALA A 77 5.16 10.29 -28.65
C ALA A 77 5.73 9.34 -29.71
N ASP A 78 4.82 8.92 -30.58
CA ASP A 78 4.95 8.02 -31.71
C ASP A 78 6.27 8.19 -32.49
N VAL A 79 7.03 7.10 -32.62
CA VAL A 79 7.96 6.96 -33.75
C VAL A 79 7.18 6.40 -34.92
N ALA A 80 6.70 7.31 -35.77
CA ALA A 80 6.28 6.98 -37.11
C ALA A 80 7.50 6.43 -37.90
N ARG A 81 7.34 5.25 -38.50
CA ARG A 81 7.98 4.90 -39.77
C ARG A 81 7.10 3.93 -40.54
#